data_AF-A0A7Y6NN86-F1
#
_entry.id   AF-A0A7Y6NN86-F1
#
_cell.length_a   1.000
_cell.length_b   1.000
_cell.length_c   1.000
_cell.angle_alpha   90.00
_cell.angle_beta   90.00
_cell.angle_gamma   90.00
#
_symmetry.space_group_name_H-M   'P 1'
#
loop_
_entity.id
_entity.type
_entity.pdbx_description
1 polymer ?
#
loop_
_entity_poly.entity_id
_entity_poly.type
_entity_poly.pdbx_seq_one_letter_code
_entity_poly.pdbx_strand_id
1 'polypeptide(L)'
;MSLGARLAELRLRKGESLQTVATAIGISKTHVWQLEKGNSDNPSMELLKKLAEHFEVPLTYLADSESEASLDDVEAQQFFRDFKSLSDAERELLKHTLQVFKNKKAGGDGSA
;
A
#
# COMPACT_ATOMS: atom_id res chain seq x y z
N MET A 1 7.82 7.35 -10.84
CA MET A 1 8.48 6.02 -10.66
C MET A 1 7.91 5.01 -11.66
N SER A 2 8.70 4.03 -12.12
CA SER A 2 8.17 2.95 -12.98
C SER A 2 7.23 2.01 -12.20
N LEU A 3 6.33 1.31 -12.90
CA LEU A 3 5.45 0.31 -12.29
C LEU A 3 6.26 -0.75 -11.51
N GLY A 4 7.33 -1.29 -12.10
CA GLY A 4 8.18 -2.28 -11.44
C GLY A 4 8.79 -1.76 -10.14
N ALA A 5 9.21 -0.49 -10.10
CA ALA A 5 9.71 0.14 -8.89
C ALA A 5 8.64 0.29 -7.80
N ARG A 6 7.41 0.68 -8.17
CA ARG A 6 6.27 0.75 -7.23
C ARG A 6 5.93 -0.62 -6.64
N LEU A 7 5.92 -1.66 -7.47
CA LEU A 7 5.64 -3.03 -7.02
C LEU A 7 6.71 -3.55 -6.06
N ALA A 8 7.99 -3.27 -6.36
CA ALA A 8 9.09 -3.64 -5.48
C ALA A 8 9.01 -2.91 -4.13
N GLU A 9 8.67 -1.62 -4.14
CA GLU A 9 8.46 -0.83 -2.92
C GLU A 9 7.33 -1.42 -2.06
N LEU A 10 6.16 -1.65 -2.66
CA LEU A 10 4.99 -2.23 -1.99
C LEU A 10 5.30 -3.57 -1.32
N ARG A 11 5.96 -4.48 -2.06
CA ARG A 11 6.33 -5.79 -1.54
C ARG A 11 7.29 -5.67 -0.36
N LEU A 12 8.31 -4.80 -0.47
CA LEU A 12 9.30 -4.61 0.58
C LEU A 12 8.69 -3.95 1.83
N ARG A 13 7.77 -3.01 1.65
CA ARG A 13 7.03 -2.37 2.76
C ARG A 13 6.18 -3.36 3.53
N LYS A 14 5.49 -4.28 2.85
CA LYS A 14 4.74 -5.38 3.51
C LYS A 14 5.65 -6.50 4.06
N GLY A 15 6.96 -6.45 3.82
CA GLY A 15 7.91 -7.49 4.26
C GLY A 15 7.72 -8.83 3.53
N GLU A 16 7.13 -8.81 2.33
CA GLU A 16 6.75 -10.02 1.62
C GLU A 16 7.85 -10.55 0.70
N SER A 17 7.92 -11.87 0.57
CA SER A 17 8.75 -12.52 -0.44
C SER A 17 8.06 -12.50 -1.81
N LEU A 18 8.84 -12.62 -2.90
CA LEU A 18 8.27 -12.79 -4.25
C LEU A 18 7.31 -14.00 -4.34
N GLN A 19 7.58 -15.06 -3.57
CA GLN A 19 6.73 -16.24 -3.54
C GLN A 19 5.39 -15.97 -2.83
N THR A 20 5.40 -15.12 -1.80
CA THR A 20 4.19 -14.71 -1.07
C THR A 20 3.25 -13.97 -2.00
N VAL A 21 3.74 -12.95 -2.70
CA VAL A 21 2.97 -12.17 -3.68
C VAL A 21 2.45 -13.07 -4.80
N ALA A 22 3.32 -13.92 -5.37
CA ALA A 22 2.97 -14.86 -6.43
C ALA A 22 1.80 -15.77 -6.04
N THR A 23 1.85 -16.32 -4.82
CA THR A 23 0.82 -17.21 -4.28
C THR A 23 -0.49 -16.47 -4.06
N ALA A 24 -0.44 -15.23 -3.52
CA ALA A 24 -1.61 -14.43 -3.25
C ALA A 24 -2.39 -14.03 -4.51
N ILE A 25 -1.69 -13.69 -5.60
CA ILE A 25 -2.33 -13.23 -6.85
C ILE A 25 -2.44 -14.32 -7.93
N GLY A 26 -1.97 -15.54 -7.64
CA GLY A 26 -2.10 -16.70 -8.53
C GLY A 26 -1.20 -16.67 -9.77
N ILE A 27 0.03 -16.16 -9.65
CA ILE A 27 1.03 -16.16 -10.74
C ILE A 27 2.34 -16.85 -10.31
N SER A 28 3.28 -17.03 -11.23
CA SER A 28 4.59 -17.60 -10.89
C SER A 28 5.50 -16.59 -10.20
N LYS A 29 6.38 -17.06 -9.31
CA LYS A 29 7.44 -16.23 -8.69
C LYS A 29 8.29 -15.50 -9.73
N THR A 30 8.61 -16.18 -10.84
CA THR A 30 9.37 -15.59 -11.96
C THR A 30 8.62 -14.42 -12.58
N HIS A 31 7.29 -14.52 -12.72
CA HIS A 31 6.47 -13.45 -13.28
C HIS A 31 6.45 -12.22 -12.35
N VAL A 32 6.32 -12.40 -11.03
CA VAL A 32 6.46 -11.29 -10.05
C VAL A 32 7.82 -10.60 -10.21
N TRP A 33 8.90 -11.37 -10.31
CA TRP A 33 10.25 -10.81 -10.49
C TRP A 33 10.38 -10.03 -11.80
N GLN A 34 9.82 -10.54 -12.91
CA GLN A 34 9.83 -9.86 -14.21
C GLN A 34 9.06 -8.53 -14.16
N LEU A 35 7.93 -8.49 -13.45
CA LEU A 35 7.17 -7.26 -13.22
C LEU A 35 8.01 -6.21 -12.46
N GLU A 36 8.65 -6.61 -11.36
CA GLU A 36 9.50 -5.71 -10.56
C GLU A 36 10.72 -5.20 -11.34
N LYS A 37 11.26 -6.00 -12.25
CA LYS A 37 12.37 -5.60 -13.11
C LYS A 37 11.95 -4.75 -14.32
N GLY A 38 10.66 -4.54 -14.53
CA GLY A 38 10.15 -3.82 -15.69
C GLY A 38 10.37 -4.59 -17.00
N ASN A 39 10.52 -5.92 -16.94
CA ASN A 39 10.68 -6.79 -18.12
C ASN A 39 9.33 -7.27 -18.66
N SER A 40 8.23 -6.72 -18.16
CA SER A 40 6.86 -7.03 -18.55
C SER A 40 6.15 -5.72 -18.85
N ASP A 41 6.30 -5.25 -20.08
CA ASP A 41 5.98 -3.88 -20.49
C ASP A 41 4.48 -3.55 -20.46
N ASN A 42 3.60 -4.54 -20.36
CA ASN A 42 2.16 -4.31 -20.31
C ASN A 42 1.41 -5.44 -19.58
N PRO A 43 1.43 -5.46 -18.23
CA PRO A 43 0.61 -6.42 -17.48
C PRO A 43 -0.88 -6.21 -17.78
N SER A 44 -1.64 -7.31 -17.81
CA SER A 44 -3.07 -7.23 -18.05
C SER A 44 -3.78 -6.41 -16.97
N MET A 45 -4.89 -5.77 -17.33
CA MET A 45 -5.72 -5.03 -16.37
C MET A 45 -6.23 -5.90 -15.21
N GLU A 46 -6.46 -7.20 -15.46
CA GLU A 46 -6.84 -8.13 -14.40
C GLU A 46 -5.70 -8.34 -13.39
N LEU A 47 -4.47 -8.49 -13.88
CA LEU A 47 -3.30 -8.62 -13.03
C LEU A 47 -3.04 -7.35 -12.21
N LEU A 48 -3.17 -6.18 -12.83
CA LEU A 48 -3.06 -4.89 -12.13
C LEU A 48 -4.12 -4.75 -11.03
N LYS A 49 -5.35 -5.21 -11.27
CA LYS A 49 -6.41 -5.23 -10.24
C LYS A 49 -6.04 -6.13 -9.06
N LYS A 50 -5.60 -7.36 -9.33
CA LYS A 50 -5.18 -8.30 -8.26
C LYS A 50 -4.01 -7.74 -7.44
N LEU A 51 -3.05 -7.08 -8.08
CA LEU A 51 -1.94 -6.42 -7.40
C LEU A 51 -2.42 -5.23 -6.55
N ALA A 52 -3.31 -4.40 -7.08
CA ALA A 52 -3.88 -3.26 -6.36
C ALA A 52 -4.66 -3.72 -5.12
N GLU A 53 -5.48 -4.77 -5.26
CA GLU A 53 -6.22 -5.38 -4.16
C GLU A 53 -5.29 -5.99 -3.11
N HIS A 54 -4.31 -6.80 -3.52
CA HIS A 54 -3.34 -7.42 -2.61
C HIS A 54 -2.54 -6.39 -1.81
N PHE A 55 -2.15 -5.29 -2.47
CA PHE A 55 -1.36 -4.23 -1.84
C PHE A 55 -2.20 -3.13 -1.19
N GLU A 56 -3.53 -3.21 -1.28
CA GLU A 56 -4.47 -2.23 -0.71
C GLU A 56 -4.21 -0.78 -1.22
N VAL A 57 -3.82 -0.66 -2.49
CA VAL A 57 -3.60 0.63 -3.16
C VAL A 57 -4.60 0.84 -4.29
N PRO A 58 -4.94 2.09 -4.65
CA PRO A 58 -5.75 2.37 -5.82
C PRO A 58 -5.13 1.80 -7.09
N LEU A 59 -5.96 1.24 -7.98
CA LEU A 59 -5.49 0.79 -9.30
C LEU A 59 -4.77 1.89 -10.09
N THR A 60 -5.20 3.14 -9.93
CA THR A 60 -4.57 4.31 -10.56
C THR A 60 -3.13 4.51 -10.08
N TYR A 61 -2.77 4.12 -8.85
CA TYR A 61 -1.39 4.20 -8.38
C TYR A 61 -0.45 3.29 -9.17
N LEU A 62 -0.96 2.15 -9.65
CA LEU A 62 -0.19 1.21 -10.48
C LEU A 62 -0.29 1.57 -11.97
N ALA A 63 -1.45 2.00 -12.44
CA ALA A 63 -1.71 2.28 -13.85
C ALA A 63 -1.18 3.64 -14.32
N ASP A 64 -1.06 4.63 -13.43
CA ASP A 64 -0.60 5.98 -13.75
C ASP A 64 0.93 6.10 -13.63
N SER A 65 1.61 6.02 -14.77
CA SER A 65 3.05 6.18 -14.87
C SER A 65 3.53 7.62 -14.59
N GLU A 66 2.65 8.61 -14.70
CA GLU A 66 2.96 10.04 -14.52
C GLU A 66 2.63 10.55 -13.09
N SER A 67 2.03 9.70 -12.25
CA SER A 67 1.71 10.07 -10.87
C SER A 67 2.98 10.30 -10.04
N GLU A 68 3.15 11.52 -9.53
CA GLU A 68 4.19 11.88 -8.56
C GLU A 68 3.76 11.61 -7.09
N ALA A 69 2.61 10.96 -6.88
CA ALA A 69 2.15 10.65 -5.52
C ALA A 69 3.08 9.63 -4.85
N SER A 70 3.52 9.94 -3.63
CA SER A 70 4.29 8.99 -2.82
C SER A 70 3.40 7.86 -2.30
N LEU A 71 4.02 6.75 -1.89
CA LEU A 71 3.28 5.64 -1.26
C LEU A 71 2.54 6.10 0.01
N ASP A 72 3.19 6.94 0.82
CA ASP A 72 2.62 7.47 2.06
C ASP A 72 1.37 8.32 1.80
N ASP A 73 1.39 9.15 0.74
CA ASP A 73 0.23 9.95 0.35
C ASP A 73 -0.94 9.05 -0.07
N VAL A 74 -0.65 7.97 -0.79
CA VAL A 74 -1.64 7.03 -1.29
C VAL A 74 -2.26 6.23 -0.15
N GLU A 75 -1.44 5.75 0.78
CA GLU A 75 -1.87 5.08 2.01
C GLU A 75 -2.72 6.01 2.87
N ALA A 76 -2.31 7.27 3.06
CA ALA A 76 -3.07 8.26 3.82
C ALA A 76 -4.43 8.57 3.18
N GLN A 77 -4.47 8.67 1.85
CA GLN A 77 -5.73 8.85 1.12
C GLN A 77 -6.64 7.63 1.23
N GLN A 78 -6.09 6.41 1.18
CA GLN A 78 -6.84 5.18 1.38
C GLN A 78 -7.42 5.12 2.80
N PHE A 79 -6.59 5.38 3.82
CA PHE A 79 -7.03 5.48 5.21
C PHE A 79 -8.16 6.49 5.39
N PHE A 80 -8.09 7.67 4.77
CA PHE A 80 -9.17 8.66 4.87
C PHE A 80 -10.48 8.20 4.23
N ARG A 81 -10.41 7.47 3.11
CA ARG A 81 -11.60 6.86 2.49
C ARG A 81 -12.22 5.80 3.40
N ASP A 82 -11.40 4.92 3.97
CA ASP A 82 -11.87 3.88 4.87
C ASP A 82 -12.43 4.48 6.16
N PHE A 83 -11.76 5.48 6.74
CA PHE A 83 -12.29 6.23 7.89
C PHE A 83 -13.67 6.84 7.62
N LYS A 84 -13.91 7.31 6.39
CA LYS A 84 -15.21 7.83 5.96
C LYS A 84 -16.27 6.75 5.75
N SER A 85 -15.93 5.49 5.53
CA SER A 85 -16.92 4.41 5.38
C SER A 85 -17.36 3.81 6.72
N LEU A 86 -16.59 4.03 7.80
CA LEU A 86 -16.89 3.53 9.14
C LEU A 86 -18.15 4.15 9.78
N SER A 87 -18.76 3.42 10.69
CA SER A 87 -19.83 3.92 11.58
C SER A 87 -19.29 4.94 12.58
N ASP A 88 -20.19 5.72 13.19
CA ASP A 88 -19.80 6.73 14.17
C ASP A 88 -19.09 6.12 15.39
N ALA A 89 -19.53 4.94 15.85
CA ALA A 89 -18.89 4.23 16.96
C ALA A 89 -17.44 3.79 16.63
N GLU A 90 -17.22 3.25 15.43
CA GLU A 90 -15.89 2.84 14.96
C GLU A 90 -14.96 4.05 14.77
N ARG A 91 -15.48 5.14 14.22
CA ARG A 91 -14.73 6.39 14.08
C ARG A 91 -14.33 6.97 15.44
N GLU A 92 -15.20 6.93 16.44
CA GLU A 92 -14.88 7.40 17.78
C GLU A 92 -13.78 6.56 18.44
N LEU A 93 -13.82 5.23 18.28
CA LEU A 93 -12.74 4.36 18.76
C LEU A 93 -11.39 4.70 18.11
N LEU A 94 -11.36 4.93 16.80
CA LEU A 94 -10.14 5.34 16.09
C LEU A 94 -9.63 6.71 16.54
N LYS A 95 -10.52 7.69 16.72
CA LYS A 95 -10.15 9.02 17.24
C LYS A 95 -9.53 8.93 18.63
N HIS A 96 -10.13 8.13 19.52
CA HIS A 96 -9.60 7.90 20.86
C HIS A 96 -8.21 7.28 20.81
N THR A 97 -8.02 6.25 19.97
CA THR A 97 -6.71 5.60 19.77
C THR A 97 -5.66 6.61 19.29
N LEU A 98 -5.99 7.46 18.32
CA LEU A 98 -5.09 8.52 17.84
C LEU A 98 -4.75 9.54 18.94
N GLN A 99 -5.71 9.90 19.80
CA GLN A 99 -5.49 10.83 20.90
C GLN A 99 -4.50 10.27 21.93
N VAL A 100 -4.56 8.97 22.24
CA VAL A 100 -3.57 8.30 23.10
C VAL A 100 -2.15 8.45 22.53
N PHE A 101 -1.97 8.23 21.23
CA PHE A 101 -0.66 8.40 20.59
C PHE A 101 -0.17 9.85 20.59
N LYS A 102 -1.06 10.83 20.36
CA LYS A 102 -0.71 12.26 20.44
C LYS A 102 -0.26 12.66 21.84
N ASN A 103 -0.96 12.20 22.87
CA ASN A 103 -0.62 12.49 24.26
C ASN A 103 0.69 11.82 24.68
N LYS A 104 0.96 10.59 24.21
CA LYS A 104 2.25 9.91 24.44
C LYS A 104 3.41 10.63 23.75
N LYS A 105 3.21 11.13 22.52
CA LYS A 105 4.23 11.91 21.81
C LYS A 105 4.52 13.26 22.49
N ALA A 106 3.53 13.87 23.13
CA ALA A 106 3.71 15.09 23.91
C ALA A 106 4.40 14.85 25.28
N GLY A 107 4.36 13.64 25.82
CA GLY A 107 4.98 13.27 27.10
C GLY A 107 6.32 12.53 27.01
N GLY A 108 6.84 12.30 25.79
CA GLY A 108 7.99 11.43 25.53
C GLY A 108 9.35 12.12 25.34
N ASP A 109 9.39 13.44 25.12
CA ASP A 109 10.66 14.20 24.94
C ASP A 109 11.24 14.71 26.27
N GLY A 110 11.19 13.85 27.29
CA GLY A 110 11.59 14.20 28.64
C GLY A 110 12.10 13.02 29.44
N SER A 111 13.07 12.26 28.92
CA SER A 111 14.14 11.61 29.69
C SER A 111 15.07 10.79 28.77
N ALA A 112 16.34 11.22 28.75
CA ALA A 112 17.59 10.49 28.48
C ALA A 112 17.73 9.67 27.19
#